data_AF-A0A7Y5JYV9-F1
#
_entry.id   AF-A0A7Y5JYV9-F1
#
_cell.length_a   1.000
_cell.length_b   1.000
_cell.length_c   1.000
_cell.angle_alpha   90.00
_cell.angle_beta   90.00
_cell.angle_gamma   90.00
#
_symmetry.space_group_name_H-M   'P 1'
#
loop_
_entity.id
_entity.type
_entity.pdbx_description
1 polymer ?
#
loop_
_entity_poly.entity_id
_entity_poly.type
_entity_poly.pdbx_seq_one_letter_code
_entity_poly.pdbx_strand_id
1 'polypeptide(L)'
;MSGDSVARELDALLRAHHRDRDGGDALVRAVIAHARGLAPADRDELARHLFSLVERETPDVWPVALEVIVRNGSTATADELTDMLAAEHHSAAWSDAMIIAILRLGSADAVALSREYVREELRRHHAGALPMLSWLYRENRDDALDMGARFYAEVLGAATARDERLVEEVRRHLPGQLEGLLAISTAAVLDLVDRVAELDAAAGRTLAAMIAAELRPTAARDRLGPRAVGALGEALRLRAG
;
A
#
# COMPACT_ATOMS: atom_id res chain seq x y z
N MET A 1 -29.56 -20.08 2.25
CA MET A 1 -30.66 -19.32 1.64
C MET A 1 -30.58 -19.50 0.12
N SER A 2 -31.42 -18.88 -0.71
CA SER A 2 -31.13 -18.83 -2.17
C SER A 2 -30.13 -17.71 -2.45
N GLY A 3 -29.39 -17.80 -3.55
CA GLY A 3 -28.37 -16.82 -3.92
C GLY A 3 -28.81 -15.39 -4.08
N ASP A 4 -30.06 -15.21 -4.50
CA ASP A 4 -30.71 -13.90 -4.54
C ASP A 4 -30.85 -13.26 -3.15
N SER A 5 -30.74 -14.01 -2.05
CA SER A 5 -30.80 -13.46 -0.69
C SER A 5 -29.49 -12.81 -0.27
N VAL A 6 -28.35 -13.42 -0.59
CA VAL A 6 -27.02 -12.92 -0.21
C VAL A 6 -26.72 -11.60 -0.93
N ALA A 7 -26.99 -11.53 -2.24
CA ALA A 7 -26.84 -10.30 -3.01
C ALA A 7 -27.76 -9.17 -2.50
N ARG A 8 -29.03 -9.48 -2.18
CA ARG A 8 -29.98 -8.49 -1.63
C ARG A 8 -29.55 -7.94 -0.27
N GLU A 9 -28.95 -8.77 0.57
CA GLU A 9 -28.45 -8.36 1.89
C GLU A 9 -27.20 -7.50 1.77
N LEU A 10 -26.28 -7.82 0.86
CA LEU A 10 -25.14 -6.95 0.54
C LEU A 10 -25.63 -5.58 0.02
N ASP A 11 -26.58 -5.57 -0.92
CA ASP A 11 -27.19 -4.34 -1.42
C ASP A 11 -27.83 -3.49 -0.31
N ALA A 12 -28.43 -4.14 0.70
CA ALA A 12 -28.98 -3.45 1.85
C ALA A 12 -27.89 -2.81 2.71
N LEU A 13 -26.78 -3.50 2.93
CA LEU A 13 -25.60 -2.95 3.63
C LEU A 13 -25.00 -1.77 2.86
N LEU A 14 -24.83 -1.91 1.54
CA LEU A 14 -24.33 -0.82 0.69
C LEU A 14 -25.18 0.44 0.81
N ARG A 15 -26.51 0.29 0.75
CA ARG A 15 -27.44 1.42 0.96
C ARG A 15 -27.40 1.97 2.37
N ALA A 16 -27.21 1.15 3.40
CA ALA A 16 -27.14 1.63 4.78
C ALA A 16 -25.91 2.51 5.04
N HIS A 17 -24.80 2.20 4.36
CA HIS A 17 -23.49 2.82 4.61
C HIS A 17 -23.04 3.84 3.54
N HIS A 18 -23.82 4.07 2.46
CA HIS A 18 -23.41 4.97 1.37
C HIS A 18 -23.13 6.43 1.75
N ARG A 19 -23.53 6.88 2.96
CA ARG A 19 -23.30 8.24 3.46
C ARG A 19 -22.19 8.33 4.48
N ASP A 20 -21.57 7.21 4.83
CA ASP A 20 -20.50 7.18 5.81
C ASP A 20 -19.29 7.92 5.22
N ARG A 21 -18.74 8.85 5.99
CA ARG A 21 -17.57 9.64 5.59
C ARG A 21 -16.27 9.01 6.11
N ASP A 22 -16.19 7.69 6.02
CA ASP A 22 -15.11 6.88 6.60
C ASP A 22 -14.37 6.03 5.56
N GLY A 23 -14.57 6.31 4.27
CA GLY A 23 -13.94 5.57 3.18
C GLY A 23 -14.46 4.12 3.05
N GLY A 24 -15.60 3.79 3.65
CA GLY A 24 -16.22 2.46 3.56
C GLY A 24 -15.78 1.49 4.65
N ASP A 25 -15.03 1.93 5.66
CA ASP A 25 -14.53 1.05 6.73
C ASP A 25 -15.66 0.45 7.60
N ALA A 26 -16.73 1.22 7.89
CA ALA A 26 -17.93 0.69 8.53
C ALA A 26 -18.63 -0.37 7.67
N LEU A 27 -18.74 -0.13 6.36
CA LEU A 27 -19.32 -1.08 5.43
C LEU A 27 -18.49 -2.38 5.35
N VAL A 28 -17.16 -2.28 5.25
CA VAL A 28 -16.26 -3.45 5.30
C VAL A 28 -16.55 -4.27 6.55
N ARG A 29 -16.56 -3.63 7.74
CA ARG A 29 -16.85 -4.33 9.00
C ARG A 29 -18.23 -4.99 8.99
N ALA A 30 -19.25 -4.31 8.47
CA ALA A 30 -20.61 -4.83 8.41
C ALA A 30 -20.71 -6.07 7.51
N VAL A 31 -20.08 -6.04 6.33
CA VAL A 31 -20.05 -7.18 5.41
C VAL A 31 -19.29 -8.36 6.04
N ILE A 32 -18.17 -8.12 6.72
CA ILE A 32 -17.42 -9.18 7.43
C ILE A 32 -18.27 -9.78 8.55
N ALA A 33 -18.96 -8.95 9.34
CA ALA A 33 -19.83 -9.41 10.41
C ALA A 33 -20.99 -10.26 9.86
N HIS A 34 -21.58 -9.83 8.74
CA HIS A 34 -22.61 -10.57 8.03
C HIS A 34 -22.09 -11.94 7.55
N ALA A 35 -20.94 -11.97 6.87
CA ALA A 35 -20.32 -13.19 6.35
C ALA A 35 -20.08 -14.25 7.44
N ARG A 36 -19.69 -13.83 8.66
CA ARG A 36 -19.50 -14.75 9.80
C ARG A 36 -20.78 -15.46 10.24
N GLY A 37 -21.94 -14.83 10.04
CA GLY A 37 -23.26 -15.40 10.36
C GLY A 37 -23.79 -16.36 9.30
N LEU A 38 -23.22 -16.37 8.09
CA LEU A 38 -23.68 -17.19 6.98
C LEU A 38 -23.24 -18.66 7.11
N ALA A 39 -24.05 -19.56 6.53
CA ALA A 39 -23.67 -20.95 6.31
C ALA A 39 -22.57 -21.05 5.23
N PRO A 40 -21.76 -22.13 5.18
CA PRO A 40 -20.64 -22.25 4.23
C PRO A 40 -21.03 -21.98 2.76
N ALA A 41 -22.11 -22.58 2.26
CA ALA A 41 -22.57 -22.37 0.89
C ALA A 41 -22.95 -20.90 0.59
N ASP A 42 -23.58 -20.22 1.55
CA ASP A 42 -23.95 -18.80 1.42
C ASP A 42 -22.69 -17.89 1.50
N ARG A 43 -21.62 -18.33 2.19
CA ARG A 43 -20.31 -17.62 2.19
C ARG A 43 -19.59 -17.76 0.87
N ASP A 44 -19.59 -18.95 0.27
CA ASP A 44 -18.98 -19.18 -1.04
C ASP A 44 -19.69 -18.36 -2.12
N GLU A 45 -21.01 -18.20 -1.98
CA GLU A 45 -21.79 -17.32 -2.83
C GLU A 45 -21.48 -15.84 -2.62
N LEU A 46 -21.39 -15.38 -1.36
CA LEU A 46 -20.94 -14.02 -1.07
C LEU A 46 -19.55 -13.76 -1.67
N ALA A 47 -18.61 -14.68 -1.49
CA ALA A 47 -17.26 -14.57 -2.03
C ALA A 47 -17.29 -14.42 -3.56
N ARG A 48 -17.98 -15.30 -4.29
CA ARG A 48 -18.13 -15.20 -5.75
C ARG A 48 -18.74 -13.87 -6.18
N HIS A 49 -19.73 -13.38 -5.45
CA HIS A 49 -20.35 -12.09 -5.74
C HIS A 49 -19.38 -10.92 -5.52
N LEU A 50 -18.62 -10.93 -4.42
CA LEU A 50 -17.59 -9.91 -4.16
C LEU A 50 -16.50 -9.92 -5.23
N PHE A 51 -16.00 -11.09 -5.65
CA PHE A 51 -15.02 -11.19 -6.74
C PHE A 51 -15.58 -10.60 -8.05
N SER A 52 -16.85 -10.88 -8.38
CA SER A 52 -17.48 -10.31 -9.57
C SER A 52 -17.59 -8.77 -9.51
N LEU A 53 -17.81 -8.19 -8.32
CA LEU A 53 -17.82 -6.73 -8.16
C LEU A 53 -16.44 -6.12 -8.39
N VAL A 54 -15.38 -6.80 -7.94
CA VAL A 54 -13.98 -6.42 -8.15
C VAL A 54 -13.62 -6.52 -9.63
N GLU A 55 -13.89 -7.66 -10.27
CA GLU A 55 -13.61 -7.92 -11.68
C GLU A 55 -14.26 -6.88 -12.61
N ARG A 56 -15.48 -6.46 -12.30
CA ARG A 56 -16.24 -5.49 -13.12
C ARG A 56 -15.93 -4.04 -12.82
N GLU A 57 -14.99 -3.75 -11.91
CA GLU A 57 -14.72 -2.40 -11.40
C GLU A 57 -15.99 -1.64 -10.99
N THR A 58 -16.92 -2.33 -10.30
CA THR A 58 -18.23 -1.75 -9.97
C THR A 58 -18.06 -0.46 -9.17
N PRO A 59 -18.50 0.71 -9.69
CA PRO A 59 -18.22 2.01 -9.09
C PRO A 59 -18.62 2.07 -7.62
N ASP A 60 -17.78 2.73 -6.80
CA ASP A 60 -17.95 2.95 -5.36
C ASP A 60 -17.96 1.69 -4.47
N VAL A 61 -18.04 0.50 -5.04
CA VAL A 61 -18.21 -0.76 -4.29
C VAL A 61 -17.01 -1.70 -4.43
N TRP A 62 -16.37 -1.71 -5.59
CA TRP A 62 -15.25 -2.63 -5.84
C TRP A 62 -14.09 -2.51 -4.83
N PRO A 63 -13.68 -1.31 -4.33
CA PRO A 63 -12.60 -1.22 -3.35
C PRO A 63 -12.98 -1.84 -2.00
N VAL A 64 -14.26 -1.70 -1.63
CA VAL A 64 -14.82 -2.30 -0.41
C VAL A 64 -14.88 -3.82 -0.56
N ALA A 65 -15.34 -4.31 -1.71
CA ALA A 65 -15.38 -5.75 -1.99
C ALA A 65 -13.98 -6.36 -1.91
N LEU A 66 -12.99 -5.71 -2.52
CA LEU A 66 -11.59 -6.13 -2.45
C LEU A 66 -11.07 -6.16 -1.00
N GLU A 67 -11.35 -5.13 -0.19
CA GLU A 67 -10.92 -5.11 1.21
C GLU A 67 -11.57 -6.24 2.04
N VAL A 68 -12.85 -6.55 1.81
CA VAL A 68 -13.54 -7.66 2.48
C VAL A 68 -12.91 -9.01 2.10
N ILE A 69 -12.60 -9.20 0.81
CA ILE A 69 -11.92 -10.39 0.30
C ILE A 69 -10.55 -10.52 0.99
N VAL A 70 -9.74 -9.46 1.01
CA VAL A 70 -8.40 -9.49 1.60
C VAL A 70 -8.43 -9.78 3.10
N ARG A 71 -9.35 -9.17 3.87
CA ARG A 71 -9.43 -9.37 5.34
C ARG A 71 -9.89 -10.77 5.76
N ASN A 72 -10.54 -11.54 4.88
CA ASN A 72 -10.95 -12.92 5.15
C ASN A 72 -10.22 -13.95 4.27
N GLY A 73 -9.33 -13.48 3.41
CA GLY A 73 -8.67 -14.28 2.40
C GLY A 73 -7.53 -15.12 2.96
N SER A 74 -7.00 -15.96 2.08
CA SER A 74 -5.79 -16.76 2.31
C SER A 74 -4.84 -16.60 1.12
N THR A 75 -3.74 -17.35 1.09
CA THR A 75 -2.86 -17.38 -0.09
C THR A 75 -3.60 -17.82 -1.36
N ALA A 76 -4.59 -18.72 -1.25
CA ALA A 76 -5.42 -19.12 -2.40
C ALA A 76 -6.24 -17.94 -2.98
N THR A 77 -6.63 -16.99 -2.12
CA THR A 77 -7.28 -15.74 -2.55
C THR A 77 -6.31 -14.87 -3.34
N ALA A 78 -5.02 -14.86 -2.99
CA ALA A 78 -4.02 -14.11 -3.73
C ALA A 78 -3.81 -14.68 -5.13
N ASP A 79 -3.88 -16.01 -5.27
CA ASP A 79 -3.74 -16.68 -6.56
C ASP A 79 -4.93 -16.33 -7.48
N GLU A 80 -6.16 -16.35 -6.96
CA GLU A 80 -7.36 -15.91 -7.71
C GLU A 80 -7.29 -14.44 -8.14
N LEU A 81 -6.81 -13.55 -7.26
CA LEU A 81 -6.58 -12.14 -7.62
C LEU A 81 -5.46 -11.98 -8.66
N THR A 82 -4.46 -12.85 -8.66
CA THR A 82 -3.38 -12.85 -9.64
C THR A 82 -3.90 -13.27 -11.02
N ASP A 83 -4.76 -14.28 -11.07
CA ASP A 83 -5.45 -14.69 -12.30
C ASP A 83 -6.32 -13.56 -12.86
N MET A 84 -7.04 -12.84 -12.00
CA MET A 84 -7.82 -11.66 -12.40
C MET A 84 -6.94 -10.54 -12.95
N LEU A 85 -5.78 -10.27 -12.33
CA LEU A 85 -4.85 -9.25 -12.80
C LEU A 85 -4.27 -9.56 -14.19
N ALA A 86 -4.17 -10.85 -14.54
CA ALA A 86 -3.73 -11.30 -15.86
C ALA A 86 -4.82 -11.17 -16.94
N ALA A 87 -6.09 -10.97 -16.56
CA ALA A 87 -7.18 -10.73 -17.48
C ALA A 87 -7.17 -9.27 -18.02
N GLU A 88 -7.71 -9.05 -19.22
CA GLU A 88 -7.48 -7.82 -20.00
C GLU A 88 -8.19 -6.55 -19.47
N HIS A 89 -7.49 -5.41 -19.64
CA HIS A 89 -7.94 -4.00 -19.59
C HIS A 89 -8.64 -3.51 -18.32
N HIS A 90 -7.87 -3.33 -17.26
CA HIS A 90 -8.29 -2.65 -16.03
C HIS A 90 -7.69 -1.25 -15.87
N SER A 91 -8.34 -0.40 -15.07
CA SER A 91 -7.83 0.93 -14.74
C SER A 91 -6.55 0.85 -13.89
N ALA A 92 -5.69 1.88 -13.97
CA ALA A 92 -4.47 1.93 -13.16
C ALA A 92 -4.77 1.87 -11.66
N ALA A 93 -5.83 2.54 -11.20
CA ALA A 93 -6.25 2.53 -9.80
C ALA A 93 -6.69 1.12 -9.35
N TRP A 94 -7.33 0.36 -10.23
CA TRP A 94 -7.69 -1.02 -9.95
C TRP A 94 -6.45 -1.92 -9.86
N SER A 95 -5.54 -1.83 -10.84
CA SER A 95 -4.30 -2.60 -10.84
C SER A 95 -3.47 -2.32 -9.60
N ASP A 96 -3.37 -1.04 -9.19
CA ASP A 96 -2.66 -0.66 -7.96
C ASP A 96 -3.28 -1.32 -6.72
N ALA A 97 -4.59 -1.23 -6.58
CA ALA A 97 -5.30 -1.81 -5.44
C ALA A 97 -5.16 -3.35 -5.40
N MET A 98 -5.21 -4.00 -6.55
CA MET A 98 -5.02 -5.45 -6.70
C MET A 98 -3.62 -5.89 -6.29
N ILE A 99 -2.58 -5.18 -6.73
CA ILE A 99 -1.20 -5.46 -6.30
C ILE A 99 -1.05 -5.31 -4.78
N ILE A 100 -1.61 -4.25 -4.18
CA ILE A 100 -1.57 -4.07 -2.73
C ILE A 100 -2.32 -5.21 -2.00
N ALA A 101 -3.49 -5.60 -2.51
CA ALA A 101 -4.28 -6.71 -1.96
C ALA A 101 -3.51 -8.04 -1.99
N ILE A 102 -2.88 -8.34 -3.12
CA ILE A 102 -2.04 -9.52 -3.33
C ILE A 102 -0.86 -9.53 -2.36
N LEU A 103 -0.13 -8.40 -2.24
CA LEU A 103 1.00 -8.26 -1.32
C LEU A 103 0.57 -8.49 0.14
N ARG A 104 -0.62 -8.01 0.53
CA ARG A 104 -1.17 -8.21 1.88
C ARG A 104 -1.53 -9.66 2.20
N LEU A 105 -1.87 -10.45 1.19
CA LEU A 105 -2.21 -11.87 1.34
C LEU A 105 -0.97 -12.78 1.36
N GLY A 106 0.20 -12.27 0.93
CA GLY A 106 1.50 -12.91 1.15
C GLY A 106 1.81 -14.13 0.27
N SER A 107 1.23 -14.22 -0.94
CA SER A 107 1.61 -15.27 -1.90
C SER A 107 2.98 -14.98 -2.52
N ALA A 108 3.91 -15.94 -2.46
CA ALA A 108 5.30 -15.76 -2.90
C ALA A 108 5.43 -15.49 -4.41
N ASP A 109 4.64 -16.21 -5.23
CA ASP A 109 4.63 -16.03 -6.69
C ASP A 109 4.06 -14.65 -7.05
N ALA A 110 3.04 -14.23 -6.30
CA ALA A 110 2.37 -12.96 -6.51
C ALA A 110 3.25 -11.76 -6.05
N VAL A 111 4.14 -11.96 -5.07
CA VAL A 111 5.20 -11.00 -4.71
C VAL A 111 6.19 -10.80 -5.87
N ALA A 112 6.55 -11.84 -6.61
CA ALA A 112 7.48 -11.71 -7.74
C ALA A 112 6.89 -10.85 -8.87
N LEU A 113 5.63 -11.09 -9.24
CA LEU A 113 4.90 -10.29 -10.23
C LEU A 113 4.73 -8.84 -9.75
N SER A 114 4.37 -8.66 -8.48
CA SER A 114 4.22 -7.33 -7.87
C SER A 114 5.53 -6.51 -7.89
N ARG A 115 6.69 -7.16 -7.75
CA ARG A 115 7.99 -6.46 -7.82
C ARG A 115 8.26 -5.88 -9.20
N GLU A 116 7.94 -6.62 -10.27
CA GLU A 116 8.13 -6.11 -11.63
C GLU A 116 7.21 -4.93 -11.92
N TYR A 117 5.94 -5.05 -11.51
CA TYR A 117 4.97 -3.96 -11.61
C TYR A 117 5.43 -2.70 -10.87
N VAL A 118 5.79 -2.83 -9.59
CA VAL A 118 6.26 -1.70 -8.77
C VAL A 118 7.51 -1.05 -9.38
N ARG A 119 8.45 -1.86 -9.89
CA ARG A 119 9.66 -1.34 -10.53
C ARG A 119 9.32 -0.49 -11.75
N GLU A 120 8.41 -0.95 -12.59
CA GLU A 120 8.00 -0.24 -13.80
C GLU A 120 7.23 1.03 -13.48
N GLU A 121 6.31 0.98 -12.52
CA GLU A 121 5.52 2.15 -12.11
C GLU A 121 6.40 3.22 -11.43
N LEU A 122 7.39 2.82 -10.61
CA LEU A 122 8.37 3.75 -10.06
C LEU A 122 9.22 4.41 -11.16
N ARG A 123 9.63 3.67 -12.21
CA ARG A 123 10.35 4.27 -13.36
C ARG A 123 9.51 5.28 -14.13
N ARG A 124 8.19 5.11 -14.14
CA ARG A 124 7.24 6.05 -14.74
C ARG A 124 6.88 7.22 -13.81
N HIS A 125 7.52 7.29 -12.65
CA HIS A 125 7.25 8.26 -11.59
C HIS A 125 5.79 8.23 -11.11
N HIS A 126 5.14 7.05 -11.18
CA HIS A 126 3.79 6.87 -10.70
C HIS A 126 3.80 6.70 -9.17
N ALA A 127 3.31 7.74 -8.47
CA ALA A 127 3.30 7.77 -7.00
C ALA A 127 2.44 6.64 -6.37
N GLY A 128 1.48 6.07 -7.12
CA GLY A 128 0.68 4.92 -6.68
C GLY A 128 1.52 3.68 -6.31
N ALA A 129 2.73 3.56 -6.85
CA ALA A 129 3.67 2.50 -6.51
C ALA A 129 4.34 2.65 -5.14
N LEU A 130 4.33 3.85 -4.54
CA LEU A 130 4.96 4.09 -3.25
C LEU A 130 4.34 3.21 -2.15
N PRO A 131 3.01 3.20 -1.91
CA PRO A 131 2.38 2.27 -0.97
C PRO A 131 2.83 0.80 -1.11
N MET A 132 3.05 0.33 -2.35
CA MET A 132 3.50 -1.03 -2.61
C MET A 132 4.98 -1.23 -2.24
N LEU A 133 5.83 -0.23 -2.50
CA LEU A 133 7.23 -0.23 -2.08
C LEU A 133 7.37 -0.38 -0.55
N SER A 134 6.48 0.24 0.23
CA SER A 134 6.43 0.09 1.69
C SER A 134 6.23 -1.37 2.12
N TRP A 135 5.37 -2.10 1.41
CA TRP A 135 5.16 -3.53 1.62
C TRP A 135 6.39 -4.35 1.21
N LEU A 136 6.97 -4.04 0.05
CA LEU A 136 8.13 -4.78 -0.46
C LEU A 136 9.37 -4.66 0.44
N TYR A 137 9.53 -3.57 1.20
CA TYR A 137 10.61 -3.49 2.19
C TYR A 137 10.62 -4.67 3.16
N ARG A 138 9.44 -5.17 3.55
CA ARG A 138 9.29 -6.27 4.52
C ARG A 138 9.60 -7.64 3.91
N GLU A 139 9.27 -7.83 2.63
CA GLU A 139 9.38 -9.11 1.94
C GLU A 139 10.73 -9.30 1.23
N ASN A 140 11.29 -8.24 0.65
CA ASN A 140 12.61 -8.24 0.03
C ASN A 140 13.26 -6.87 0.16
N ARG A 141 13.89 -6.68 1.32
CA ARG A 141 14.51 -5.42 1.72
C ARG A 141 15.52 -4.91 0.69
N ASP A 142 16.43 -5.75 0.20
CA ASP A 142 17.54 -5.27 -0.62
C ASP A 142 17.08 -4.77 -1.98
N ASP A 143 16.21 -5.52 -2.67
CA ASP A 143 15.63 -5.08 -3.94
C ASP A 143 14.75 -3.85 -3.75
N ALA A 144 13.95 -3.80 -2.68
CA ALA A 144 13.08 -2.66 -2.40
C ALA A 144 13.87 -1.40 -2.04
N LEU A 145 14.96 -1.53 -1.29
CA LEU A 145 15.87 -0.41 -1.00
C LEU A 145 16.52 0.11 -2.28
N ASP A 146 16.94 -0.76 -3.20
CA ASP A 146 17.51 -0.34 -4.48
C ASP A 146 16.48 0.37 -5.38
N MET A 147 15.26 -0.16 -5.47
CA MET A 147 14.16 0.47 -6.22
C MET A 147 13.80 1.84 -5.64
N GLY A 148 13.64 1.91 -4.31
CA GLY A 148 13.35 3.16 -3.62
C GLY A 148 14.47 4.18 -3.75
N ALA A 149 15.72 3.76 -3.60
CA ALA A 149 16.86 4.65 -3.68
C ALA A 149 16.97 5.33 -5.05
N ARG A 150 16.80 4.56 -6.14
CA ARG A 150 16.77 5.11 -7.50
C ARG A 150 15.62 6.08 -7.70
N PHE A 151 14.41 5.70 -7.29
CA PHE A 151 13.25 6.57 -7.37
C PHE A 151 13.47 7.90 -6.64
N TYR A 152 13.91 7.88 -5.39
CA TYR A 152 14.13 9.11 -4.63
C TYR A 152 15.28 9.95 -5.17
N ALA A 153 16.38 9.31 -5.61
CA ALA A 153 17.49 10.02 -6.25
C ALA A 153 17.02 10.73 -7.53
N GLU A 154 16.22 10.04 -8.35
CA GLU A 154 15.64 10.61 -9.56
C GLU A 154 14.61 11.68 -9.29
N VAL A 155 13.75 11.57 -8.28
CA VAL A 155 12.66 12.54 -8.03
C VAL A 155 13.14 13.77 -7.26
N LEU A 156 14.01 13.58 -6.27
CA LEU A 156 14.51 14.65 -5.40
C LEU A 156 15.82 15.27 -5.91
N GLY A 157 16.41 14.70 -6.96
CA GLY A 157 17.60 15.22 -7.61
C GLY A 157 17.38 16.60 -8.24
N ALA A 158 18.46 17.36 -8.41
CA ALA A 158 18.38 18.78 -8.77
C ALA A 158 17.73 19.08 -10.15
N ALA A 159 17.74 18.10 -11.07
CA ALA A 159 17.15 18.26 -12.41
C ALA A 159 15.61 18.13 -12.42
N THR A 160 15.08 17.35 -11.48
CA THR A 160 13.70 16.86 -11.40
C THR A 160 12.93 17.44 -10.22
N ALA A 161 13.62 17.94 -9.19
CA ALA A 161 13.04 18.71 -8.08
C ALA A 161 12.28 19.99 -8.52
N ARG A 162 12.30 20.31 -9.82
CA ARG A 162 11.46 21.36 -10.44
C ARG A 162 10.01 20.93 -10.62
N ASP A 163 9.70 19.64 -10.56
CA ASP A 163 8.32 19.14 -10.52
C ASP A 163 7.81 19.12 -9.07
N GLU A 164 7.30 20.26 -8.63
CA GLU A 164 6.75 20.42 -7.28
C GLU A 164 5.61 19.45 -6.97
N ARG A 165 4.84 19.03 -8.01
CA ARG A 165 3.73 18.09 -7.84
C ARG A 165 4.26 16.73 -7.42
N LEU A 166 5.28 16.23 -8.10
CA LEU A 166 5.86 14.92 -7.80
C LEU A 166 6.53 14.90 -6.41
N VAL A 167 7.21 15.98 -6.03
CA VAL A 167 7.78 16.13 -4.69
C VAL A 167 6.69 16.13 -3.61
N GLU A 168 5.54 16.76 -3.88
CA GLU A 168 4.42 16.77 -2.95
C GLU A 168 3.74 15.40 -2.82
N GLU A 169 3.64 14.63 -3.91
CA GLU A 169 3.19 13.24 -3.85
C GLU A 169 4.13 12.40 -2.99
N VAL A 170 5.44 12.57 -3.14
CA VAL A 170 6.44 11.91 -2.29
C VAL A 170 6.22 12.26 -0.81
N ARG A 171 6.03 13.55 -0.48
CA ARG A 171 5.72 13.95 0.91
C ARG A 171 4.48 13.27 1.44
N ARG A 172 3.40 13.22 0.65
CA ARG A 172 2.13 12.60 1.06
C ARG A 172 2.29 11.12 1.39
N HIS A 173 3.10 10.40 0.64
CA HIS A 173 3.29 8.96 0.83
C HIS A 173 4.43 8.59 1.80
N LEU A 174 5.32 9.54 2.12
CA LEU A 174 6.47 9.30 2.99
C LEU A 174 6.13 8.71 4.38
N PRO A 175 5.04 9.13 5.07
CA PRO A 175 4.66 8.49 6.33
C PRO A 175 4.48 6.97 6.18
N GLY A 176 3.75 6.53 5.14
CA GLY A 176 3.53 5.10 4.88
C GLY A 176 4.82 4.34 4.54
N GLN A 177 5.77 4.99 3.86
CA GLN A 177 7.10 4.40 3.58
C GLN A 177 7.90 4.22 4.86
N LEU A 178 7.92 5.25 5.69
CA LEU A 178 8.61 5.25 6.96
C LEU A 178 8.04 4.16 7.88
N GLU A 179 6.72 3.98 7.91
CA GLU A 179 6.11 2.88 8.64
C GLU A 179 6.53 1.48 8.15
N GLY A 180 6.70 1.30 6.84
CA GLY A 180 7.20 0.07 6.24
C GLY A 180 8.63 -0.24 6.68
N LEU A 181 9.52 0.74 6.55
CA LEU A 181 10.94 0.62 6.93
C LEU A 181 11.13 0.42 8.45
N LEU A 182 10.40 1.20 9.26
CA LEU A 182 10.47 1.11 10.72
C LEU A 182 9.88 -0.19 11.28
N ALA A 183 8.97 -0.84 10.56
CA ALA A 183 8.53 -2.18 10.93
C ALA A 183 9.68 -3.22 10.86
N ILE A 184 10.73 -2.92 10.10
CA ILE A 184 11.94 -3.75 9.99
C ILE A 184 12.97 -3.29 11.00
N SER A 185 13.46 -2.05 10.86
CA SER A 185 14.44 -1.45 11.76
C SER A 185 14.63 0.04 11.48
N THR A 186 15.16 0.77 12.46
CA THR A 186 15.67 2.14 12.23
C THR A 186 16.86 2.18 11.28
N ALA A 187 17.64 1.09 11.19
CA ALA A 187 18.76 0.99 10.26
C ALA A 187 18.29 0.98 8.80
N ALA A 188 17.16 0.35 8.49
CA ALA A 188 16.61 0.34 7.12
C ALA A 188 16.28 1.75 6.60
N VAL A 189 15.86 2.67 7.50
CA VAL A 189 15.65 4.08 7.15
C VAL A 189 16.97 4.77 6.79
N LEU A 190 18.02 4.51 7.56
CA LEU A 190 19.35 5.08 7.30
C LEU A 190 19.94 4.52 6.01
N ASP A 191 19.82 3.21 5.78
CA ASP A 191 20.31 2.57 4.56
C ASP A 191 19.65 3.13 3.31
N LEU A 192 18.34 3.43 3.34
CA LEU A 192 17.67 4.08 2.23
C LEU A 192 18.29 5.46 1.95
N VAL A 193 18.45 6.29 2.98
CA VAL A 193 19.04 7.63 2.83
C VAL A 193 20.47 7.54 2.32
N ASP A 194 21.26 6.60 2.83
CA ASP A 194 22.66 6.41 2.42
C ASP A 194 22.74 5.94 0.96
N ARG A 195 21.92 4.96 0.53
CA ARG A 195 21.86 4.54 -0.88
C ARG A 195 21.38 5.66 -1.81
N VAL A 196 20.43 6.50 -1.38
CA VAL A 196 20.04 7.68 -2.16
C VAL A 196 21.20 8.67 -2.27
N ALA A 197 21.93 8.91 -1.18
CA ALA A 197 23.06 9.83 -1.16
C ALA A 197 24.25 9.35 -2.02
N GLU A 198 24.45 8.02 -2.12
CA GLU A 198 25.42 7.41 -3.03
C GLU A 198 25.08 7.65 -4.51
N LEU A 199 23.79 7.73 -4.86
CA LEU A 199 23.31 8.01 -6.21
C LEU A 199 23.27 9.53 -6.50
N ASP A 200 22.71 10.31 -5.58
CA ASP A 200 22.66 11.78 -5.61
C ASP A 200 22.69 12.33 -4.17
N ALA A 201 23.80 12.99 -3.82
CA ALA A 201 23.99 13.52 -2.47
C ALA A 201 22.98 14.62 -2.08
N ALA A 202 22.49 15.40 -3.03
CA ALA A 202 21.49 16.45 -2.75
C ALA A 202 20.10 15.85 -2.52
N ALA A 203 19.73 14.83 -3.31
CA ALA A 203 18.53 14.04 -3.07
C ALA A 203 18.59 13.34 -1.70
N GLY A 204 19.74 12.77 -1.33
CA GLY A 204 19.94 12.13 -0.02
C GLY A 204 19.73 13.09 1.15
N ARG A 205 20.31 14.31 1.06
CA ARG A 205 20.07 15.38 2.04
C ARG A 205 18.59 15.77 2.13
N THR A 206 17.94 15.91 0.99
CA THR A 206 16.52 16.30 0.90
C THR A 206 15.64 15.23 1.55
N LEU A 207 15.85 13.96 1.21
CA LEU A 207 15.11 12.84 1.79
C LEU A 207 15.34 12.76 3.31
N ALA A 208 16.59 12.91 3.77
CA ALA A 208 16.92 12.90 5.19
C ALA A 208 16.17 14.00 5.96
N ALA A 209 16.10 15.21 5.40
CA ALA A 209 15.37 16.33 5.98
C ALA A 209 13.85 16.07 6.03
N MET A 210 13.29 15.50 4.96
CA MET A 210 11.87 15.12 4.91
C MET A 210 11.53 14.08 5.98
N ILE A 211 12.31 13.00 6.09
CA ILE A 211 12.11 11.97 7.11
C ILE A 211 12.27 12.56 8.52
N ALA A 212 13.27 13.41 8.73
CA ALA A 212 13.47 14.06 10.03
C ALA A 212 12.30 14.98 10.42
N ALA A 213 11.59 15.56 9.46
CA ALA A 213 10.36 16.32 9.71
C ALA A 213 9.20 15.39 10.13
N GLU A 214 9.03 14.26 9.44
CA GLU A 214 8.00 13.25 9.73
C GLU A 214 8.19 12.51 11.07
N LEU A 215 9.39 12.54 11.64
CA LEU A 215 9.67 11.95 12.97
C LEU A 215 9.35 12.90 14.13
N ARG A 216 9.05 14.18 13.87
CA ARG A 216 8.69 15.16 14.91
C ARG A 216 7.29 14.97 15.52
N PRO A 217 6.25 14.57 14.77
CA PRO A 217 4.94 14.23 15.31
C PRO A 217 4.97 13.13 16.37
N THR A 218 4.01 13.16 17.30
CA THR A 218 3.90 12.25 18.46
C THR A 218 3.74 10.78 18.08
N ALA A 219 3.07 10.48 16.96
CA ALA A 219 2.78 9.11 16.53
C ALA A 219 4.04 8.26 16.30
N ALA A 220 5.13 8.84 15.79
CA ALA A 220 6.41 8.13 15.62
C ALA A 220 7.09 7.83 16.96
N ARG A 221 6.95 8.74 17.95
CA ARG A 221 7.49 8.57 19.31
C ARG A 221 6.76 7.47 20.08
N ASP A 222 5.45 7.35 19.90
CA ASP A 222 4.65 6.35 20.59
C ASP A 222 4.97 4.93 20.09
N ARG A 223 5.34 4.76 18.81
CA ARG A 223 5.73 3.45 18.23
C ARG A 223 7.15 3.02 18.53
N LEU A 224 8.13 3.92 18.37
CA LEU A 224 9.56 3.58 18.47
C LEU A 224 10.16 3.82 19.87
N GLY A 225 9.47 4.61 20.69
CA GLY A 225 10.00 5.15 21.93
C GLY A 225 10.90 6.38 21.72
N PRO A 226 10.96 7.28 22.71
CA PRO A 226 11.61 8.60 22.56
C PRO A 226 13.12 8.51 22.29
N ARG A 227 13.80 7.48 22.81
CA ARG A 227 15.24 7.28 22.59
C ARG A 227 15.58 6.91 21.15
N ALA A 228 14.83 5.99 20.55
CA ALA A 228 15.05 5.56 19.18
C ALA A 228 14.74 6.68 18.17
N VAL A 229 13.66 7.44 18.40
CA VAL A 229 13.36 8.65 17.61
C VAL A 229 14.46 9.70 17.76
N GLY A 230 14.98 9.89 18.97
CA GLY A 230 16.10 10.81 19.21
C GLY A 230 17.37 10.42 18.45
N ALA A 231 17.76 9.16 18.51
CA ALA A 231 18.95 8.64 17.82
C ALA A 231 18.81 8.68 16.30
N LEU A 232 17.66 8.23 15.77
CA LEU A 232 17.38 8.27 14.33
C LEU A 232 17.31 9.72 13.82
N GLY A 233 16.64 10.60 14.56
CA GLY A 233 16.55 12.02 14.22
C GLY A 233 17.91 12.71 14.17
N GLU A 234 18.81 12.39 15.09
CA GLU A 234 20.19 12.94 15.07
C GLU A 234 20.99 12.41 13.88
N ALA A 235 20.92 11.10 13.62
CA ALA A 235 21.59 10.49 12.47
C ALA A 235 21.11 11.05 11.12
N LEU A 236 19.83 11.41 11.02
CA LEU A 236 19.25 12.05 9.84
C LEU A 236 19.66 13.52 9.70
N ARG A 237 19.75 14.28 10.81
CA ARG A 237 20.26 15.67 10.77
C ARG A 237 21.69 15.72 10.24
N LEU A 238 22.56 14.84 10.72
CA LEU A 238 23.96 14.76 10.26
C LEU A 238 24.04 14.48 8.75
N ARG A 239 23.11 13.70 8.21
CA ARG A 239 23.01 13.40 6.77
C ARG A 239 22.38 14.52 5.97
N ALA A 240 21.48 15.30 6.55
CA ALA A 240 20.82 16.42 5.89
C ALA A 240 21.78 17.60 5.64
N GLY A 241 22.86 17.71 6.40
CA GLY A 241 23.87 18.78 6.28
C GLY A 241 23.45 20.07 6.97
#